data_AF-A0A2S9GBG4-F1
#
_entry.id   AF-A0A2S9GBG4-F1
#
_cell.length_a   1.000
_cell.length_b   1.000
_cell.length_c   1.000
_cell.angle_alpha   90.00
_cell.angle_beta   90.00
_cell.angle_gamma   90.00
#
_symmetry.space_group_name_H-M   'P 1'
#
loop_
_entity.id
_entity.type
_entity.pdbx_description
1 polymer ?
#
loop_
_entity_poly.entity_id
_entity_poly.type
_entity_poly.pdbx_seq_one_letter_code
_entity_poly.pdbx_strand_id
1 'polypeptide(L)'
;LETWLTQLRGSRVSLRVAQRGDKRALAETVRRNAEGALTQHKLKRAGDFNARSAALQSIQDALGLEDAPLRIECVDISHVQGTDV
;
A
#
# COMPACT_ATOMS: atom_id res chain seq x y z
N LEU A 1 20.68 0.01 10.84
CA LEU A 1 20.67 -0.96 9.74
C LEU A 1 22.00 -1.70 9.59
N GLU A 2 23.14 -1.01 9.45
CA GLU A 2 24.46 -1.65 9.32
C GLU A 2 24.82 -2.62 10.45
N THR A 3 24.55 -2.25 11.71
CA THR A 3 24.77 -3.14 12.88
C THR A 3 23.96 -4.43 12.76
N TRP A 4 22.69 -4.31 12.42
CA TRP A 4 21.78 -5.45 12.23
C TRP A 4 22.24 -6.35 11.07
N LEU A 5 22.62 -5.76 9.93
CA LEU A 5 23.16 -6.52 8.79
C LEU A 5 24.52 -7.17 9.10
N THR A 6 25.36 -6.51 9.90
CA THR A 6 26.63 -7.07 10.37
C THR A 6 26.42 -8.29 11.25
N GLN A 7 25.44 -8.23 12.17
CA GLN A 7 25.04 -9.37 12.99
C GLN A 7 24.52 -10.52 12.12
N LEU A 8 23.66 -10.22 11.14
CA LEU A 8 23.11 -11.23 10.22
C LEU A 8 24.19 -11.88 9.34
N ARG A 9 25.16 -11.10 8.86
CA ARG A 9 26.25 -11.58 7.98
C ARG A 9 27.41 -12.23 8.75
N GLY A 10 27.52 -11.99 10.07
CA GLY A 10 28.67 -12.42 10.88
C GLY A 10 29.99 -11.71 10.56
N SER A 11 29.95 -10.63 9.78
CA SER A 11 31.14 -9.85 9.38
C SER A 11 30.76 -8.41 9.07
N ARG A 12 31.70 -7.47 9.23
CA ARG A 12 31.43 -6.03 9.12
C ARG A 12 30.75 -5.68 7.79
N VAL A 13 29.61 -5.01 7.87
CA VAL A 13 28.87 -4.44 6.73
C VAL A 13 28.96 -2.92 6.79
N SER A 14 29.28 -2.29 5.66
CA SER A 14 29.17 -0.84 5.46
C SER A 14 28.23 -0.55 4.31
N LEU A 15 27.25 0.30 4.53
CA LEU A 15 26.34 0.85 3.55
C LEU A 15 26.84 2.23 3.12
N ARG A 16 26.78 2.50 1.81
CA ARG A 16 27.19 3.79 1.26
C ARG A 16 26.13 4.28 0.29
N VAL A 17 25.83 5.57 0.38
CA VAL A 17 24.97 6.26 -0.58
C VAL A 17 25.86 7.02 -1.54
N ALA A 18 25.80 6.66 -2.82
CA ALA A 18 26.54 7.37 -3.86
C ALA A 18 25.96 8.79 -4.03
N GLN A 19 26.82 9.80 -3.90
CA GLN A 19 26.41 11.21 -4.00
C GLN A 19 26.58 11.78 -5.42
N ARG A 20 27.49 11.23 -6.23
CA ARG A 20 27.79 11.68 -7.61
C ARG A 20 28.28 10.54 -8.49
N GLY A 21 28.35 10.80 -9.80
CA GLY A 21 28.83 9.86 -10.82
C GLY A 21 27.84 8.72 -11.10
N ASP A 22 28.31 7.68 -11.77
CA ASP A 22 27.47 6.64 -12.36
C ASP A 22 26.58 5.90 -11.34
N LYS A 23 27.10 5.66 -10.14
CA LYS A 23 26.33 5.02 -9.07
C LYS A 23 25.16 5.88 -8.59
N ARG A 24 25.30 7.21 -8.59
CA ARG A 24 24.19 8.14 -8.29
C ARG A 24 23.17 8.14 -9.42
N ALA A 25 23.62 8.17 -10.68
CA ALA A 25 22.75 8.12 -11.85
C ALA A 25 21.94 6.80 -11.93
N LEU A 26 22.56 5.68 -11.57
CA LEU A 26 21.88 4.39 -11.45
C LEU A 26 20.81 4.41 -10.35
N ALA A 27 21.15 4.92 -9.16
CA ALA A 27 20.18 5.04 -8.07
C ALA A 27 18.98 5.93 -8.43
N GLU A 28 19.20 7.02 -9.16
CA GLU A 28 18.11 7.87 -9.68
C GLU A 28 17.24 7.15 -10.71
N THR A 29 17.83 6.34 -11.58
CA THR A 29 17.06 5.53 -12.53
C THR A 29 16.20 4.49 -11.82
N VAL A 30 16.76 3.79 -10.83
CA VAL A 30 16.01 2.83 -10.00
C VAL A 30 14.86 3.53 -9.27
N ARG A 31 15.11 4.73 -8.70
CA ARG A 31 14.06 5.52 -8.03
C ARG A 31 12.92 5.86 -8.98
N ARG A 32 13.22 6.39 -10.18
CA ARG A 32 12.18 6.72 -11.18
C ARG A 32 11.38 5.49 -11.60
N ASN A 33 12.04 4.35 -11.78
CA ASN A 33 11.36 3.09 -12.10
C ASN A 33 10.41 2.66 -10.98
N ALA A 34 10.85 2.76 -9.72
CA ALA A 34 10.01 2.43 -8.57
C ALA A 34 8.79 3.36 -8.45
N GLU A 35 8.97 4.67 -8.68
CA GLU A 35 7.87 5.64 -8.70
C GLU A 35 6.86 5.36 -9.81
N GLY A 36 7.35 5.02 -11.01
CA GLY A 36 6.51 4.61 -12.13
C GLY A 36 5.71 3.33 -11.82
N ALA A 37 6.38 2.30 -11.30
CA ALA A 37 5.74 1.04 -10.92
C ALA A 37 4.68 1.23 -9.82
N LEU A 38 4.95 2.06 -8.81
CA LEU A 38 3.99 2.38 -7.76
C LEU A 38 2.76 3.11 -8.31
N THR A 39 2.98 4.06 -9.22
CA THR A 39 1.89 4.80 -9.88
C THR A 39 1.01 3.86 -10.69
N GLN A 40 1.62 2.98 -11.50
CA GLN A 40 0.88 1.96 -12.26
C GLN A 40 0.11 1.01 -11.35
N HIS A 41 0.71 0.55 -10.24
CA HIS A 41 0.04 -0.30 -9.27
C HIS A 41 -1.18 0.39 -8.64
N LYS A 42 -1.06 1.66 -8.25
CA LYS A 42 -2.17 2.46 -7.72
C LYS A 42 -3.28 2.67 -8.75
N LEU A 43 -2.92 2.96 -10.01
CA LEU A 43 -3.88 3.12 -11.10
C LEU A 43 -4.65 1.81 -11.39
N LYS A 44 -3.95 0.67 -11.42
CA LYS A 44 -4.61 -0.64 -11.54
C LYS A 44 -5.63 -0.85 -10.42
N ARG A 45 -5.30 -0.51 -9.18
CA ARG A 45 -6.23 -0.66 -8.04
C ARG A 45 -7.46 0.25 -8.13
N ALA A 46 -7.32 1.44 -8.72
CA ALA A 46 -8.42 2.41 -8.83
C ALA A 46 -9.35 2.14 -10.03
N GLY A 47 -8.87 1.48 -11.08
CA GLY A 47 -9.60 1.27 -12.34
C GLY A 47 -10.19 -0.13 -12.54
N ASP A 48 -10.02 -1.05 -11.59
CA ASP A 48 -10.37 -2.46 -11.82
C ASP A 48 -11.85 -2.74 -11.51
N PHE A 49 -12.70 -2.58 -12.53
CA PHE A 49 -14.11 -2.98 -12.48
C PHE A 49 -14.27 -4.43 -12.03
N ASN A 50 -13.32 -5.31 -12.41
CA ASN A 50 -13.31 -6.71 -11.95
C ASN A 50 -13.08 -6.80 -10.44
N ALA A 51 -12.19 -5.98 -9.86
CA ALA A 51 -11.97 -5.96 -8.43
C ALA A 51 -13.20 -5.45 -7.66
N ARG A 52 -13.91 -4.46 -8.20
CA ARG A 52 -15.17 -3.97 -7.61
C ARG A 52 -16.26 -5.04 -7.67
N SER A 53 -16.43 -5.70 -8.81
CA SER A 53 -17.41 -6.79 -8.96
C SER A 53 -17.07 -7.96 -8.04
N ALA A 54 -15.79 -8.35 -7.94
CA ALA A 54 -15.33 -9.40 -7.03
C ALA A 54 -15.54 -9.05 -5.55
N ALA A 55 -15.35 -7.80 -5.16
CA ALA A 55 -15.62 -7.34 -3.80
C ALA A 55 -17.11 -7.43 -3.45
N LEU A 56 -18.00 -7.02 -4.37
CA LEU A 56 -19.45 -7.13 -4.18
C LEU A 56 -19.90 -8.60 -4.09
N GLN A 57 -19.34 -9.47 -4.93
CA GLN A 57 -19.58 -10.91 -4.87
C GLN A 57 -19.11 -11.50 -3.53
N SER A 58 -17.93 -11.08 -3.05
CA SER A 58 -17.40 -11.56 -1.76
C SER A 58 -18.31 -11.17 -0.58
N ILE A 59 -18.93 -9.99 -0.62
CA ILE A 59 -19.92 -9.56 0.39
C ILE A 59 -21.20 -10.39 0.28
N GLN A 60 -21.68 -10.64 -0.94
CA GLN A 60 -22.85 -11.50 -1.18
C GLN A 60 -22.64 -12.88 -0.55
N ASP A 61 -21.53 -13.54 -0.88
CA ASP A 61 -21.21 -14.89 -0.42
C ASP A 61 -21.04 -14.92 1.11
N ALA A 62 -20.37 -13.92 1.68
CA ALA A 62 -20.12 -13.84 3.13
C ALA A 62 -21.39 -13.60 3.95
N LEU A 63 -22.38 -12.89 3.40
CA LEU A 63 -23.64 -12.57 4.07
C LEU A 63 -24.81 -13.46 3.64
N GLY A 64 -24.61 -14.34 2.64
CA GLY A 64 -25.65 -15.22 2.09
C GLY A 64 -26.77 -14.46 1.38
N LEU A 65 -26.46 -13.36 0.70
CA LEU A 65 -27.45 -12.57 -0.03
C LEU A 65 -27.83 -13.25 -1.36
N GLU A 66 -29.10 -13.15 -1.76
CA GLU A 66 -29.57 -13.67 -3.06
C GLU A 66 -28.88 -12.96 -4.23
N ASP A 67 -28.67 -11.65 -4.10
CA ASP A 67 -27.98 -10.81 -5.08
C ASP A 67 -26.87 -9.98 -4.43
N ALA A 68 -25.85 -9.62 -5.22
CA ALA A 68 -24.79 -8.72 -4.78
C ALA A 68 -25.32 -7.29 -4.52
N PRO A 69 -24.98 -6.66 -3.38
CA PRO A 69 -25.57 -5.38 -2.99
C PRO A 69 -25.03 -4.22 -3.82
N LEU A 70 -25.87 -3.65 -4.69
CA LEU A 70 -25.49 -2.52 -5.55
C LEU A 70 -25.53 -1.15 -4.83
N ARG A 71 -26.26 -1.08 -3.70
CA ARG A 71 -26.36 0.09 -2.83
C ARG A 71 -25.96 -0.30 -1.41
N ILE A 72 -24.99 0.42 -0.85
CA ILE A 72 -24.50 0.23 0.51
C ILE A 72 -24.54 1.60 1.20
N GLU A 73 -25.27 1.71 2.29
CA GLU A 73 -25.33 2.91 3.13
C GLU A 73 -24.56 2.66 4.42
N CYS A 74 -23.59 3.51 4.72
CA CYS A 74 -22.80 3.43 5.94
C CYS A 74 -23.26 4.51 6.91
N VAL A 75 -23.66 4.12 8.11
CA VAL A 75 -23.99 5.04 9.21
C VAL A 75 -22.93 4.90 10.29
N ASP A 76 -22.27 6.01 10.62
CA ASP A 76 -21.33 6.09 11.76
C ASP A 76 -21.99 6.88 12.89
N ILE A 77 -22.05 6.29 14.08
CA ILE A 77 -22.60 6.93 15.29
C ILE A 77 -21.44 7.08 16.28
N SER A 78 -20.91 8.29 16.40
CA SER A 78 -19.90 8.63 17.40
C SER A 78 -20.52 9.43 18.56
N HIS A 79 -20.15 9.08 19.79
CA HIS A 79 -20.54 9.81 20.99
C HIS A 79 -19.31 10.58 21.51
N VAL A 80 -19.39 11.90 21.55
CA VAL A 80 -18.41 12.72 22.28
C VAL A 80 -18.94 12.85 23.71
N GLN A 81 -18.41 12.03 24.62
CA GLN A 81 -18.73 12.16 26.03
C GLN A 81 -17.91 13.33 26.59
N GLY A 82 -18.58 14.45 26.90
CA GLY A 82 -18.00 15.58 27.62
C GLY A 82 -17.93 16.90 26.84
N THR A 83 -18.97 17.73 27.01
CA THR A 83 -18.82 19.12 27.47
C THR A 83 -20.09 19.48 28.23
N ASP A 84 -20.08 19.23 29.55
CA ASP A 84 -20.84 20.04 30.49
C ASP A 84 -20.09 21.36 30.66
N VAL A 85 -20.62 22.43 30.06
CA VAL A 85 -20.72 23.78 30.66
C VAL A 85 -21.85 24.54 29.98
#